data_AF-A0A2G6UPT4-F1
#
_entry.id   AF-A0A2G6UPT4-F1
#
_cell.length_a   1.000
_cell.length_b   1.000
_cell.length_c   1.000
_cell.angle_alpha   90.00
_cell.angle_beta   90.00
_cell.angle_gamma   90.00
#
_symmetry.space_group_name_H-M   'P 1'
#
loop_
_entity.id
_entity.type
_entity.pdbx_description
1 polymer ?
#
loop_
_entity_poly.entity_id
_entity_poly.type
_entity_poly.pdbx_seq_one_letter_code
_entity_poly.pdbx_strand_id
1 'polypeptide(L)'
;MKKIFTILSLSLLSSAYAQSSLMIVNNYSTTFDFQGNIGAHNFSGSCYPYMTSSTPTAITVPADSHISNGKELAYKNFRDQFTGSLYPTTNWTLQLSPASSQVRAWNHMSIAPGGVISSNVKWASSQFQMYYAGTSTPEPSFGGLIGESPDPCTGASGYISTPYGDAEWFNITTNNVDYSYLQIY
;
A
#
# COMPACT_ATOMS: atom_id res chain seq x y z
N MET A 1 0.17 -45.33 7.90
CA MET A 1 -0.11 -44.19 7.00
C MET A 1 -0.72 -43.00 7.74
N LYS A 2 -0.13 -42.55 8.87
CA LYS A 2 -0.64 -41.41 9.67
C LYS A 2 0.21 -40.14 9.59
N LYS A 3 1.41 -40.21 8.98
CA LYS A 3 2.38 -39.10 8.93
C LYS A 3 2.28 -38.22 7.67
N ILE A 4 1.61 -38.70 6.63
CA ILE A 4 1.48 -37.97 5.35
C ILE A 4 0.45 -36.85 5.46
N PHE A 5 -0.63 -37.06 6.21
CA PHE A 5 -1.66 -36.04 6.41
C PHE A 5 -1.15 -34.80 7.17
N THR A 6 -0.18 -34.96 8.07
CA THR A 6 0.37 -33.83 8.85
C THR A 6 1.26 -32.91 8.01
N ILE A 7 1.94 -33.44 6.99
CA ILE A 7 2.80 -32.65 6.10
C ILE A 7 1.94 -31.86 5.10
N LEU A 8 0.85 -32.48 4.61
CA LEU A 8 -0.08 -31.81 3.70
C LEU A 8 -0.87 -30.67 4.38
N SER A 9 -1.19 -30.82 5.67
CA SER A 9 -1.85 -29.75 6.45
C SER A 9 -0.93 -28.55 6.73
N LEU A 10 0.39 -28.74 6.78
CA LEU A 10 1.34 -27.62 6.97
C LEU A 10 1.55 -26.82 5.69
N SER A 11 1.46 -27.44 4.51
CA SER A 11 1.58 -26.75 3.21
C SER A 11 0.34 -25.96 2.79
N LEU A 12 -0.82 -26.22 3.41
CA LEU A 12 -2.07 -25.50 3.13
C LEU A 12 -2.24 -24.23 3.98
N LEU A 13 -1.35 -23.98 4.95
CA LEU A 13 -1.36 -22.79 5.80
C LEU A 13 -0.35 -21.71 5.35
N SER A 14 0.46 -21.97 4.32
CA SER A 14 1.51 -21.04 3.89
C SER A 14 1.04 -19.86 3.04
N SER A 15 -0.27 -19.75 2.78
CA SER A 15 -0.87 -18.63 2.05
C SER A 15 -1.65 -17.66 2.95
N ALA A 16 -1.44 -17.72 4.27
CA ALA A 16 -1.86 -16.61 5.14
C ALA A 16 -1.02 -15.38 4.76
N TYR A 17 -1.65 -14.41 4.09
CA TYR A 17 -1.04 -13.12 3.81
C TYR A 17 -0.58 -12.53 5.14
N ALA A 18 0.73 -12.47 5.31
CA ALA A 18 1.34 -12.10 6.57
C ALA A 18 1.19 -10.61 6.92
N GLN A 19 0.78 -9.81 5.93
CA GLN A 19 0.25 -8.47 6.10
C GLN A 19 -1.24 -8.55 5.80
N SER A 20 -2.05 -7.93 6.66
CA SER A 20 -3.49 -8.17 6.67
C SER A 20 -4.21 -7.72 5.41
N SER A 21 -3.59 -6.90 4.56
CA SER A 21 -4.15 -6.53 3.26
C SER A 21 -3.10 -6.45 2.14
N LEU A 22 -3.57 -6.63 0.90
CA LEU A 22 -2.86 -6.33 -0.34
C LEU A 22 -3.15 -4.89 -0.76
N MET A 23 -2.16 -4.13 -1.20
CA MET A 23 -2.37 -2.78 -1.76
C MET A 23 -2.32 -2.82 -3.27
N ILE A 24 -3.29 -2.19 -3.91
CA ILE A 24 -3.33 -1.99 -5.35
C ILE A 24 -3.56 -0.50 -5.65
N VAL A 25 -2.69 0.12 -6.44
CA VAL A 25 -2.93 1.45 -7.03
C VAL A 25 -3.18 1.29 -8.51
N ASN A 26 -4.35 1.74 -8.96
CA ASN A 26 -4.69 1.84 -10.38
C ASN A 26 -4.76 3.31 -10.77
N ASN A 27 -3.98 3.70 -11.77
CA ASN A 27 -4.06 5.00 -12.38
C ASN A 27 -4.70 4.88 -13.77
N TYR A 28 -6.00 5.14 -13.85
CA TYR A 28 -6.75 5.18 -15.11
C TYR A 28 -6.65 6.53 -15.82
N SER A 29 -6.06 7.55 -15.18
CA SER A 29 -5.81 8.83 -15.84
C SER A 29 -4.87 8.65 -17.02
N THR A 30 -5.19 9.28 -18.15
CA THR A 30 -4.33 9.29 -19.35
C THR A 30 -3.41 10.53 -19.41
N THR A 31 -3.59 11.48 -18.50
CA THR A 31 -2.91 12.78 -18.51
C THR A 31 -1.96 12.97 -17.34
N PHE A 32 -2.15 12.22 -16.24
CA PHE A 32 -1.41 12.45 -15.01
C PHE A 32 -0.75 11.18 -14.47
N ASP A 33 0.49 11.32 -14.01
CA ASP A 33 1.19 10.35 -13.19
C ASP A 33 0.82 10.57 -11.72
N PHE A 34 0.56 9.49 -10.99
CA PHE A 34 0.50 9.52 -9.54
C PHE A 34 1.92 9.60 -8.97
N GLN A 35 2.16 10.52 -8.02
CA GLN A 35 3.35 10.48 -7.18
C GLN A 35 2.96 10.58 -5.71
N GLY A 36 3.37 9.61 -4.89
CA GLY A 36 3.01 9.61 -3.48
C GLY A 36 3.70 8.57 -2.63
N ASN A 37 3.37 8.56 -1.35
CA ASN A 37 3.82 7.56 -0.39
C ASN A 37 2.66 6.71 0.08
N ILE A 38 2.85 5.39 0.14
CA ILE A 38 1.85 4.46 0.67
C ILE A 38 2.10 4.25 2.16
N GLY A 39 1.02 4.37 2.93
CA GLY A 39 0.96 4.23 4.38
C GLY A 39 0.19 2.99 4.81
N ALA A 40 0.68 2.37 5.89
CA ALA A 40 0.01 1.30 6.61
C ALA A 40 0.07 1.58 8.10
N HIS A 41 -1.00 1.26 8.82
CA HIS A 41 -1.04 1.43 10.26
C HIS A 41 -1.71 0.27 10.96
N ASN A 42 -1.62 0.26 12.27
CA ASN A 42 -2.16 -0.82 13.08
C ASN A 42 -3.69 -0.90 12.95
N PHE A 43 -4.20 -2.12 12.77
CA PHE A 43 -5.63 -2.38 12.56
C PHE A 43 -6.38 -2.80 13.85
N SER A 44 -5.67 -2.95 14.96
CA SER A 44 -6.18 -3.37 16.28
C SER A 44 -6.35 -2.19 17.25
N GLY A 45 -6.61 -0.97 16.75
CA GLY A 45 -7.10 0.17 17.54
C GLY A 45 -6.07 1.21 17.99
N SER A 46 -4.81 1.10 17.56
CA SER A 46 -3.78 2.14 17.72
C SER A 46 -3.28 2.58 16.34
N CYS A 47 -2.67 3.75 16.24
CA CYS A 47 -2.01 4.20 15.01
C CYS A 47 -0.60 3.63 14.83
N TYR A 48 -0.04 3.06 15.89
CA TYR A 48 1.29 2.49 15.87
C TYR A 48 1.24 0.96 15.99
N PRO A 49 2.10 0.22 15.28
CA PRO A 49 3.09 0.71 14.30
C PRO A 49 2.46 1.41 13.08
N TYR A 50 3.09 2.50 12.66
CA TYR A 50 2.79 3.24 11.43
C TYR A 50 3.96 3.08 10.48
N MET A 51 3.68 2.76 9.22
CA MET A 51 4.65 2.39 8.20
C MET A 51 4.40 3.22 6.95
N THR A 52 5.43 3.89 6.43
CA THR A 52 5.33 4.61 5.15
C THR A 52 6.48 4.24 4.22
N SER A 53 6.21 4.16 2.92
CA SER A 53 7.27 4.05 1.92
C SER A 53 8.19 5.27 2.01
N SER A 54 9.51 5.08 1.96
CA SER A 54 10.47 6.19 2.06
C SER A 54 11.59 6.19 1.03
N THR A 55 11.77 5.11 0.27
CA THR A 55 12.67 5.11 -0.88
C THR A 55 12.06 4.29 -2.02
N PRO A 56 11.71 4.91 -3.16
CA PRO A 56 11.95 6.31 -3.52
C PRO A 56 11.19 7.31 -2.62
N THR A 57 11.58 8.59 -2.64
CA THR A 57 10.93 9.64 -1.84
C THR A 57 9.45 9.76 -2.15
N ALA A 58 9.05 9.52 -3.40
CA ALA A 58 7.68 9.30 -3.82
C ALA A 58 7.66 8.17 -4.86
N ILE A 59 6.70 7.27 -4.74
CA ILE A 59 6.43 6.22 -5.72
C ILE A 59 5.71 6.87 -6.89
N THR A 60 6.21 6.66 -8.11
CA THR A 60 5.55 7.13 -9.33
C THR A 60 4.79 5.97 -9.98
N VAL A 61 3.48 6.11 -10.14
CA VAL A 61 2.64 5.19 -10.93
C VAL A 61 2.18 5.97 -12.16
N PRO A 62 2.73 5.68 -13.36
CA PRO A 62 2.47 6.46 -14.56
C PRO A 62 0.98 6.52 -14.93
N ALA A 63 0.62 7.47 -15.78
CA ALA A 63 -0.66 7.48 -16.48
C ALA A 63 -0.92 6.12 -17.16
N ASP A 64 -2.20 5.74 -17.27
CA ASP A 64 -2.64 4.49 -17.89
C ASP A 64 -1.94 3.25 -17.30
N SER A 65 -1.84 3.18 -15.96
CA SER A 65 -1.19 2.09 -15.23
C SER A 65 -2.15 1.41 -14.27
N HIS A 66 -2.81 0.34 -14.73
CA HIS A 66 -3.93 -0.28 -14.02
C HIS A 66 -4.07 -1.77 -14.33
N ILE A 67 -4.89 -2.46 -13.54
CA ILE A 67 -5.01 -3.93 -13.57
C ILE A 67 -5.41 -4.50 -14.93
N SER A 68 -6.25 -3.80 -15.71
CA SER A 68 -6.67 -4.31 -17.02
C SER A 68 -5.57 -4.27 -18.09
N ASN A 69 -4.46 -3.56 -17.87
CA ASN A 69 -3.27 -3.61 -18.73
C ASN A 69 -2.04 -4.19 -18.03
N GLY A 70 -2.19 -4.66 -16.78
CA GLY A 70 -1.14 -5.32 -16.00
C GLY A 70 -0.01 -4.39 -15.56
N LYS A 71 -0.26 -3.08 -15.49
CA LYS A 71 0.73 -2.08 -15.07
C LYS A 71 0.40 -1.43 -13.72
N GLU A 72 -0.55 -1.96 -12.97
CA GLU A 72 -0.89 -1.47 -11.65
C GLU A 72 0.30 -1.56 -10.67
N LEU A 73 0.27 -0.73 -9.64
CA LEU A 73 1.08 -1.00 -8.46
C LEU A 73 0.39 -2.08 -7.65
N ALA A 74 1.07 -3.20 -7.43
CA ALA A 74 0.60 -4.26 -6.54
C ALA A 74 1.63 -4.55 -5.45
N TYR A 75 1.29 -4.27 -4.19
CA TYR A 75 2.12 -4.56 -3.03
C TYR A 75 1.48 -5.68 -2.20
N LYS A 76 2.13 -6.85 -2.23
CA LYS A 76 1.66 -8.00 -1.43
C LYS A 76 1.93 -7.85 0.05
N ASN A 77 3.08 -7.30 0.37
CA ASN A 77 3.53 -6.92 1.70
C ASN A 77 4.78 -6.06 1.54
N PHE A 78 5.30 -5.49 2.63
CA PHE A 78 6.49 -4.63 2.62
C PHE A 78 7.73 -5.23 1.95
N ARG A 79 7.92 -6.55 2.04
CA ARG A 79 9.10 -7.26 1.50
C ARG A 79 8.90 -7.70 0.07
N ASP A 80 7.88 -8.52 -0.17
CA ASP A 80 7.73 -9.24 -1.44
C ASP A 80 7.28 -8.30 -2.58
N GLN A 81 6.81 -7.09 -2.27
CA GLN A 81 6.64 -6.04 -3.28
C GLN A 81 7.94 -5.66 -4.00
N PHE A 82 9.10 -5.79 -3.33
CA PHE A 82 10.37 -5.35 -3.90
C PHE A 82 10.74 -6.11 -5.19
N THR A 83 10.39 -7.39 -5.26
CA THR A 83 10.62 -8.23 -6.45
C THR A 83 9.36 -8.48 -7.27
N GLY A 84 8.18 -8.17 -6.72
CA GLY A 84 6.88 -8.50 -7.30
C GLY A 84 6.11 -7.32 -7.89
N SER A 85 6.47 -6.09 -7.54
CA SER A 85 5.82 -4.88 -8.04
C SER A 85 6.64 -4.22 -9.14
N LEU A 86 5.96 -3.56 -10.08
CA LEU A 86 6.60 -2.68 -11.07
C LEU A 86 7.17 -1.40 -10.45
N TYR A 87 6.70 -1.04 -9.25
CA TYR A 87 7.08 0.21 -8.57
C TYR A 87 7.64 -0.10 -7.19
N PRO A 88 8.80 -0.76 -7.08
CA PRO A 88 9.29 -1.28 -5.82
C PRO A 88 9.76 -0.17 -4.86
N THR A 89 9.52 -0.40 -3.56
CA THR A 89 10.08 0.40 -2.46
C THR A 89 11.24 -0.36 -1.82
N THR A 90 12.39 0.31 -1.60
CA THR A 90 13.56 -0.30 -0.94
C THR A 90 13.58 -0.08 0.57
N ASN A 91 12.99 1.01 1.04
CA ASN A 91 12.99 1.39 2.45
C ASN A 91 11.61 1.82 2.91
N TRP A 92 11.32 1.47 4.16
CA TRP A 92 10.10 1.81 4.87
C TRP A 92 10.44 2.57 6.14
N THR A 93 9.76 3.68 6.38
CA THR A 93 9.84 4.39 7.65
C THR A 93 8.83 3.79 8.62
N LEU A 94 9.32 3.24 9.72
CA LEU A 94 8.56 2.69 10.83
C LEU A 94 8.50 3.71 11.97
N GLN A 95 7.30 4.02 12.42
CA GLN A 95 7.05 4.73 13.66
C GLN A 95 6.37 3.77 14.65
N LEU A 96 6.90 3.69 15.87
CA LEU A 96 6.31 2.92 16.97
C LEU A 96 5.60 3.82 18.00
N SER A 97 5.81 5.13 17.87
CA SER A 97 5.20 6.18 18.67
C SER A 97 5.29 7.51 17.91
N PRO A 98 4.60 8.58 18.36
CA PRO A 98 4.68 9.89 17.69
C PRO A 98 6.08 10.51 17.67
N ALA A 99 6.94 10.12 18.61
CA ALA A 99 8.27 10.70 18.81
C ALA A 99 9.41 9.83 18.24
N SER A 100 9.12 8.66 17.66
CA SER A 100 10.14 7.73 17.18
C SER A 100 9.94 7.37 15.71
N SER A 101 11.05 7.34 14.98
CA SER A 101 11.10 6.93 13.58
C SER A 101 12.36 6.13 13.31
N GLN A 102 12.22 5.02 12.60
CA GLN A 102 13.31 4.14 12.21
C GLN A 102 13.11 3.67 10.77
N VAL A 103 14.17 3.68 9.96
CA VAL A 103 14.11 3.12 8.61
C VAL A 103 14.35 1.62 8.65
N ARG A 104 13.53 0.87 7.91
CA ARG A 104 13.64 -0.56 7.68
C ARG A 104 13.83 -0.80 6.18
N ALA A 105 14.93 -1.44 5.80
CA ALA A 105 15.05 -1.97 4.45
C ALA A 105 13.95 -3.00 4.18
N TRP A 106 13.52 -3.13 2.93
CA TRP A 106 12.44 -4.02 2.49
C TRP A 106 12.59 -5.47 2.99
N ASN A 107 13.83 -5.95 3.17
CA ASN A 107 14.14 -7.31 3.64
C ASN A 107 14.34 -7.44 5.16
N HIS A 108 14.08 -6.40 5.95
CA HIS A 108 14.23 -6.45 7.40
C HIS A 108 13.22 -7.43 8.03
N MET A 109 13.68 -8.33 8.90
CA MET A 109 12.88 -9.44 9.44
C MET A 109 11.58 -9.00 10.14
N SER A 110 11.55 -7.80 10.76
CA SER A 110 10.36 -7.31 11.46
C SER A 110 9.19 -6.97 10.53
N ILE A 111 9.47 -6.66 9.25
CA ILE A 111 8.46 -6.28 8.23
C ILE A 111 8.33 -7.33 7.12
N ALA A 112 9.17 -8.37 7.17
CA ALA A 112 9.00 -9.56 6.35
C ALA A 112 7.69 -10.27 6.70
N PRO A 113 7.10 -11.03 5.76
CA PRO A 113 5.97 -11.92 6.05
C PRO A 113 6.15 -12.75 7.33
N GLY A 114 5.24 -12.57 8.29
CA GLY A 114 5.19 -13.22 9.60
C GLY A 114 5.92 -12.42 10.68
N GLY A 115 6.53 -11.30 10.30
CA GLY A 115 7.19 -10.37 11.19
C GLY A 115 6.19 -9.62 12.05
N VAL A 116 6.65 -9.22 13.24
CA VAL A 116 5.82 -8.54 14.24
C VAL A 116 5.15 -7.29 13.71
N ILE A 117 5.77 -6.53 12.80
CA ILE A 117 5.16 -5.32 12.23
C ILE A 117 4.16 -5.70 11.15
N SER A 118 4.55 -6.55 10.19
CA SER A 118 3.66 -6.91 9.08
C SER A 118 2.35 -7.53 9.55
N SER A 119 2.40 -8.35 10.60
CA SER A 119 1.21 -9.03 11.14
C SER A 119 0.29 -8.13 11.97
N ASN A 120 0.66 -6.88 12.21
CA ASN A 120 -0.14 -5.94 13.01
C ASN A 120 -0.57 -4.70 12.24
N VAL A 121 -0.27 -4.59 10.94
CA VAL A 121 -0.64 -3.44 10.11
C VAL A 121 -1.41 -3.83 8.86
N LYS A 122 -2.22 -2.90 8.37
CA LYS A 122 -2.88 -2.95 7.07
C LYS A 122 -2.62 -1.67 6.30
N TRP A 123 -2.65 -1.73 4.98
CA TRP A 123 -2.61 -0.52 4.15
C TRP A 123 -3.82 0.35 4.46
N ALA A 124 -3.62 1.65 4.59
CA ALA A 124 -4.66 2.53 5.11
C ALA A 124 -4.65 3.94 4.54
N SER A 125 -3.52 4.43 4.02
CA SER A 125 -3.46 5.78 3.50
C SER A 125 -2.41 5.94 2.41
N SER A 126 -2.51 7.04 1.69
CA SER A 126 -1.54 7.52 0.74
C SER A 126 -1.56 9.04 0.74
N GLN A 127 -0.40 9.66 0.93
CA GLN A 127 -0.21 11.08 0.62
C GLN A 127 0.30 11.18 -0.81
N PHE A 128 -0.41 11.89 -1.68
CA PHE A 128 -0.06 11.97 -3.09
C PHE A 128 -0.29 13.35 -3.70
N GLN A 129 0.27 13.49 -4.90
CA GLN A 129 0.11 14.62 -5.80
C GLN A 129 0.16 14.08 -7.23
N MET A 130 -0.77 14.51 -8.07
CA MET A 130 -0.75 14.20 -9.50
C MET A 130 0.21 15.13 -10.23
N TYR A 131 0.90 14.60 -11.24
CA TYR A 131 1.85 15.31 -12.09
C TYR A 131 1.49 15.10 -13.55
N TYR A 132 1.69 16.08 -14.42
CA TYR A 132 1.51 15.86 -15.86
C TYR A 132 2.42 14.73 -16.33
N ALA A 133 1.86 13.78 -17.08
CA ALA A 133 2.51 12.52 -17.42
C ALA A 133 3.90 12.71 -18.03
N GLY A 134 4.89 12.01 -17.47
CA GLY A 134 6.29 12.06 -17.90
C GLY A 134 7.03 13.35 -17.52
N THR A 135 6.45 14.20 -16.66
CA THR A 135 7.04 15.48 -16.24
C THR A 135 7.19 15.58 -14.72
N SER A 136 7.90 16.62 -14.27
CA SER A 136 7.97 17.02 -12.86
C SER A 136 7.02 18.18 -12.52
N THR A 137 6.04 18.48 -13.39
CA THR A 137 5.07 19.56 -13.18
C THR A 137 3.85 19.03 -12.43
N PRO A 138 3.60 19.44 -11.18
CA PRO A 138 2.42 18.99 -10.44
C PRO A 138 1.15 19.65 -11.00
N GLU A 139 0.00 18.99 -10.84
CA GLU A 139 -1.32 19.61 -10.90
C GLU A 139 -1.78 19.95 -9.48
N PRO A 140 -1.50 21.16 -8.95
CA PRO A 140 -1.56 21.44 -7.51
C PRO A 140 -2.94 21.24 -6.87
N SER A 141 -3.99 21.21 -7.69
CA SER A 141 -5.36 21.01 -7.23
C SER A 141 -5.75 19.53 -7.14
N PHE A 142 -4.96 18.62 -7.70
CA PHE A 142 -5.23 17.18 -7.72
C PHE A 142 -4.19 16.41 -6.91
N GLY A 143 -4.42 16.38 -5.60
CA GLY A 143 -3.57 15.70 -4.64
C GLY A 143 -4.15 15.80 -3.23
N GLY A 144 -3.52 15.12 -2.28
CA GLY A 144 -3.94 15.13 -0.89
C GLY A 144 -3.65 13.84 -0.16
N LEU A 145 -4.20 13.75 1.04
CA LEU A 145 -4.19 12.55 1.85
C LEU A 145 -5.48 11.76 1.60
N ILE A 146 -5.32 10.58 1.00
CA ILE A 146 -6.42 9.66 0.69
C ILE A 146 -6.20 8.33 1.42
N GLY A 147 -7.26 7.63 1.80
CA GLY A 147 -7.13 6.44 2.63
C GLY A 147 -8.45 5.83 3.05
N GLU A 148 -8.40 4.89 3.99
CA GLU A 148 -9.58 4.36 4.64
C GLU A 148 -10.41 5.53 5.23
N SER A 149 -11.73 5.45 5.12
CA SER A 149 -12.60 6.48 5.69
C SER A 149 -13.66 5.84 6.59
N PRO A 150 -13.73 6.23 7.87
CA PRO A 150 -12.83 7.16 8.55
C PRO A 150 -11.47 6.51 8.92
N ASP A 151 -10.34 7.13 8.55
CA ASP A 151 -9.00 6.76 9.06
C ASP A 151 -8.77 7.43 10.43
N PRO A 152 -8.70 6.65 11.53
CA PRO A 152 -8.55 7.19 12.88
C PRO A 152 -7.16 7.80 13.17
N CYS A 153 -6.20 7.62 12.27
CA CYS A 153 -4.79 7.92 12.47
C CYS A 153 -4.30 9.10 11.66
N THR A 154 -4.73 9.21 10.42
CA THR A 154 -4.29 10.28 9.53
C THR A 154 -5.40 11.29 9.22
N GLY A 155 -6.67 10.92 9.45
CA GLY A 155 -7.81 11.72 9.02
C GLY A 155 -7.97 11.75 7.50
N ALA A 156 -7.41 10.76 6.79
CA ALA A 156 -7.52 10.64 5.35
C ALA A 156 -8.98 10.63 4.87
N SER A 157 -9.22 11.24 3.71
CA SER A 157 -10.49 11.11 3.01
C SER A 157 -10.52 9.80 2.22
N GLY A 158 -11.69 9.17 2.10
CA GLY A 158 -11.89 8.03 1.20
C GLY A 158 -12.05 8.43 -0.26
N TYR A 159 -12.27 9.71 -0.52
CA TYR A 159 -12.58 10.21 -1.85
C TYR A 159 -12.10 11.66 -2.01
N ILE A 160 -11.51 11.96 -3.16
CA ILE A 160 -11.09 13.29 -3.58
C ILE A 160 -11.65 13.52 -4.98
N SER A 161 -12.38 14.62 -5.18
CA SER A 161 -12.93 15.00 -6.48
C SER A 161 -12.49 16.40 -6.84
N THR A 162 -12.01 16.56 -8.07
CA THR A 162 -11.48 17.81 -8.61
C THR A 162 -11.94 17.99 -10.05
N PRO A 163 -11.81 19.20 -10.63
CA PRO A 163 -12.07 19.38 -12.07
C PRO A 163 -11.15 18.57 -13.00
N TYR A 164 -10.05 18.01 -12.48
CA TYR A 164 -9.04 17.27 -13.25
C TYR A 164 -9.19 15.75 -13.16
N GLY A 165 -10.05 15.25 -12.27
CA GLY A 165 -10.23 13.84 -12.03
C GLY A 165 -10.64 13.52 -10.59
N ASP A 166 -10.76 12.23 -10.34
CA ASP A 166 -11.20 11.67 -9.07
C ASP A 166 -10.18 10.67 -8.53
N ALA A 167 -10.04 10.61 -7.21
CA ALA A 167 -9.31 9.54 -6.54
C ALA A 167 -10.19 8.93 -5.46
N GLU A 168 -10.24 7.60 -5.42
CA GLU A 168 -11.06 6.83 -4.47
C GLU A 168 -10.21 5.77 -3.78
N TRP A 169 -10.38 5.65 -2.47
CA TRP A 169 -9.86 4.54 -1.68
C TRP A 169 -11.00 3.70 -1.14
N PHE A 170 -10.90 2.39 -1.34
CA PHE A 170 -11.84 1.44 -0.76
C PHE A 170 -11.17 0.10 -0.47
N ASN A 171 -11.79 -0.67 0.43
CA ASN A 171 -11.34 -2.00 0.78
C ASN A 171 -12.37 -3.04 0.31
N ILE A 172 -11.89 -4.17 -0.23
CA ILE A 172 -12.71 -5.32 -0.58
C ILE A 172 -12.12 -6.55 0.09
N THR A 173 -12.97 -7.34 0.75
CA THR A 173 -12.61 -8.68 1.22
C THR A 173 -13.17 -9.71 0.25
N THR A 174 -12.31 -10.52 -0.35
CA THR A 174 -12.73 -11.66 -1.18
C THR A 174 -11.88 -12.88 -0.86
N ASN A 175 -12.51 -14.05 -0.74
CA ASN A 175 -11.84 -15.30 -0.38
C ASN A 175 -10.94 -15.20 0.88
N ASN A 176 -11.39 -14.48 1.91
CA ASN A 176 -10.65 -14.21 3.15
C ASN A 176 -9.32 -13.44 2.94
N VAL A 177 -9.22 -12.67 1.87
CA VAL A 177 -8.10 -11.77 1.59
C VAL A 177 -8.64 -10.35 1.51
N ASP A 178 -8.07 -9.45 2.30
CA ASP A 178 -8.40 -8.03 2.22
C ASP A 178 -7.52 -7.35 1.17
N TYR A 179 -8.16 -6.54 0.34
CA TYR A 179 -7.54 -5.72 -0.67
C TYR A 179 -7.86 -4.27 -0.36
N SER A 180 -6.84 -3.42 -0.35
CA SER A 180 -6.95 -1.98 -0.34
C SER A 180 -6.68 -1.47 -1.75
N TYR A 181 -7.64 -0.74 -2.30
CA TYR A 181 -7.53 -0.14 -3.62
C TYR A 181 -7.43 1.37 -3.48
N LEU A 182 -6.50 1.95 -4.24
CA LEU A 182 -6.51 3.35 -4.62
C LEU A 182 -6.75 3.41 -6.13
N GLN A 183 -7.86 4.01 -6.55
CA GLN A 183 -8.20 4.19 -7.95
C GLN A 183 -8.18 5.67 -8.29
N ILE A 184 -7.55 6.01 -9.39
CA ILE A 184 -7.44 7.38 -9.91
C ILE A 184 -8.00 7.38 -11.32
N TYR A 185 -8.87 8.36 -11.62
CA TYR A 185 -9.57 8.50 -12.88
C TYR A 185 -9.23 9.83 -13.56
#